data_AF-A0A4Y7U3T5-F1
#
_entry.id   AF-A0A4Y7U3T5-F1
#
_cell.length_a   1.000
_cell.length_b   1.000
_cell.length_c   1.000
_cell.angle_alpha   90.00
_cell.angle_beta   90.00
_cell.angle_gamma   90.00
#
_symmetry.space_group_name_H-M   'P 1'
#
loop_
_entity.id
_entity.type
_entity.pdbx_description
1 polymer ?
#
loop_
_entity_poly.entity_id
_entity_poly.type
_entity_poly.pdbx_seq_one_letter_code
_entity_poly.pdbx_strand_id
1 'polypeptide(L)'
;TFLDLNLKLEGFNLATLGTVGAGVLSNIRGSVSGNAAIVGNLKKPEINGRLYVEKAGMTIPYLNTDYELSDRTVIDLTDEKFLFRNNQLTDTKYGTKGLLNGSIEH
;
A
#
# COMPACT_ATOMS: atom_id res chain seq x y z
N THR A 1 -19.36 9.12 18.79
CA THR A 1 -18.22 10.04 18.59
C THR A 1 -17.92 10.11 17.11
N PHE A 2 -17.73 11.32 16.60
CA PHE A 2 -17.42 11.58 15.19
C PHE A 2 -15.95 12.00 15.09
N LEU A 3 -15.25 11.52 14.07
CA LEU A 3 -13.86 11.81 13.76
C LEU A 3 -13.80 12.57 12.43
N ASP A 4 -12.90 13.55 12.35
CA ASP A 4 -12.54 14.25 11.12
C ASP A 4 -11.04 14.55 11.20
N LEU A 5 -10.25 13.82 10.42
CA LEU A 5 -8.80 13.90 10.42
C LEU A 5 -8.29 13.92 8.97
N ASN A 6 -7.48 14.92 8.65
CA ASN A 6 -6.74 14.98 7.39
C ASN A 6 -5.28 14.59 7.64
N LEU A 7 -4.85 13.50 7.00
CA LEU A 7 -3.50 12.98 7.05
C LEU A 7 -2.74 13.38 5.80
N LYS A 8 -1.54 13.95 5.98
CA LYS A 8 -0.56 14.16 4.92
C LYS A 8 0.66 13.29 5.21
N LEU A 9 1.02 12.43 4.26
CA LEU A 9 2.22 11.62 4.29
C LEU A 9 3.27 12.24 3.36
N GLU A 10 4.47 12.41 3.89
CA GLU A 10 5.63 12.90 3.13
C GLU A 10 6.78 11.92 3.33
N GLY A 11 7.00 11.04 2.35
CA GLY A 11 8.08 10.05 2.40
C GLY A 11 7.96 9.05 3.55
N PHE A 12 6.74 8.72 3.98
CA PHE A 12 6.49 7.76 5.05
C PHE A 12 7.12 6.41 4.70
N ASN A 13 7.98 5.90 5.59
CA ASN A 13 8.72 4.66 5.35
C ASN A 13 7.81 3.43 5.51
N LEU A 14 7.60 2.68 4.42
CA LEU A 14 6.76 1.48 4.42
C LEU A 14 7.31 0.34 5.30
N ALA A 15 8.61 0.32 5.57
CA ALA A 15 9.21 -0.70 6.44
C ALA A 15 8.63 -0.66 7.86
N THR A 16 8.07 0.49 8.28
CA THR A 16 7.37 0.62 9.57
C THR A 16 6.11 -0.24 9.67
N LEU A 17 5.52 -0.64 8.53
CA LEU A 17 4.34 -1.51 8.46
C LEU A 17 4.69 -3.00 8.45
N GLY A 18 5.98 -3.35 8.57
CA GLY A 18 6.44 -4.74 8.55
C GLY A 18 5.76 -5.64 9.59
N THR A 19 5.38 -5.08 10.74
CA THR A 19 4.66 -5.82 11.80
C THR A 19 3.19 -6.06 11.47
N VAL A 20 2.56 -5.18 10.70
CA VAL A 20 1.15 -5.30 10.27
C VAL A 20 1.02 -6.34 9.14
N GLY A 21 2.01 -6.40 8.25
CA GLY A 21 2.06 -7.41 7.17
C GLY A 21 2.66 -8.76 7.58
N ALA A 22 3.13 -8.88 8.82
CA ALA A 22 3.86 -10.05 9.30
C ALA A 22 2.98 -11.32 9.22
N GLY A 23 3.50 -12.34 8.53
CA GLY A 23 2.84 -13.64 8.35
C GLY A 23 2.40 -13.92 6.90
N VAL A 24 2.17 -12.88 6.10
CA VAL A 24 1.82 -13.02 4.67
C VAL A 24 2.86 -12.39 3.77
N LEU A 25 3.43 -11.25 4.18
CA LEU A 25 4.44 -10.51 3.45
C LEU A 25 5.69 -10.33 4.32
N SER A 26 6.87 -10.25 3.68
CA SER A 26 8.12 -9.88 4.33
C SER A 26 8.87 -8.84 3.49
N ASN A 27 9.96 -8.26 4.03
CA ASN A 27 10.79 -7.27 3.35
C ASN A 27 10.00 -6.10 2.72
N ILE A 28 8.95 -5.65 3.41
CA ILE A 28 8.19 -4.47 3.00
C ILE A 28 9.13 -3.27 3.05
N ARG A 29 9.28 -2.60 1.91
CA ARG A 29 10.20 -1.47 1.73
C ARG A 29 9.57 -0.40 0.83
N GLY A 30 10.20 0.76 0.81
CA GLY A 30 9.79 1.91 -0.01
C GLY A 30 9.25 3.06 0.82
N SER A 31 8.75 4.08 0.12
CA SER A 31 8.19 5.27 0.74
C SER A 31 6.83 5.63 0.15
N VAL A 32 5.95 6.19 0.98
CA VAL A 32 4.62 6.66 0.59
C VAL A 32 4.50 8.15 0.85
N SER A 33 3.97 8.86 -0.14
CA SER A 33 3.51 10.23 0.02
C SER A 33 2.06 10.35 -0.44
N GLY A 34 1.30 11.30 0.09
CA GLY A 34 -0.09 11.47 -0.31
C GLY A 34 -0.95 12.10 0.76
N ASN A 35 -2.24 12.18 0.48
CA ASN A 35 -3.23 12.71 1.41
C ASN A 35 -4.35 11.69 1.60
N ALA A 36 -4.85 11.60 2.83
CA ALA A 36 -6.03 10.82 3.17
C ALA A 36 -6.91 11.59 4.16
N ALA A 37 -8.21 11.51 3.98
CA ALA A 37 -9.22 11.98 4.91
C ALA A 37 -9.81 10.78 5.65
N ILE A 38 -9.87 10.85 6.96
CA ILE A 38 -10.49 9.87 7.85
C ILE A 38 -11.65 10.56 8.52
N VAL A 39 -12.86 10.23 8.11
CA VAL A 39 -14.08 10.91 8.56
C VAL A 39 -15.13 9.92 9.06
N GLY A 40 -16.06 10.35 9.90
CA GLY A 40 -17.21 9.54 10.28
C GLY A 40 -17.16 8.95 11.69
N ASN A 41 -17.84 7.83 11.88
CA ASN A 41 -17.97 7.20 13.20
C ASN A 41 -16.69 6.45 13.56
N LEU A 42 -16.18 6.59 14.79
CA LEU A 42 -15.01 5.82 15.27
C LEU A 42 -15.13 4.30 15.11
N LYS A 43 -16.35 3.75 15.07
CA LYS A 43 -16.57 2.31 14.86
C LYS A 43 -16.45 1.87 13.40
N LYS A 44 -16.59 2.80 12.46
CA LYS A 44 -16.56 2.56 11.02
C LYS A 44 -16.21 3.88 10.31
N PRO A 45 -14.94 4.30 10.40
CA PRO A 45 -14.49 5.51 9.73
C PRO A 45 -14.42 5.25 8.21
N GLU A 46 -14.71 6.29 7.43
CA GLU A 46 -14.46 6.28 6.00
C GLU A 46 -13.07 6.87 5.74
N ILE A 47 -12.18 6.08 5.12
CA ILE A 47 -10.83 6.49 4.77
C ILE A 47 -10.74 6.65 3.25
N ASN A 48 -10.63 7.90 2.80
CA ASN A 48 -10.56 8.24 1.39
C ASN A 48 -9.28 9.01 1.11
N GLY A 49 -8.55 8.64 0.06
CA GLY A 49 -7.26 9.26 -0.22
C GLY A 49 -6.57 8.74 -1.45
N ARG A 50 -5.42 9.32 -1.72
CA ARG A 50 -4.54 8.87 -2.79
C ARG A 50 -3.10 8.83 -2.30
N LEU A 51 -2.49 7.68 -2.45
CA LEU A 51 -1.12 7.41 -2.09
C LEU A 51 -0.26 7.25 -3.35
N TYR A 52 0.93 7.81 -3.29
CA TYR A 52 1.99 7.68 -4.27
C TYR A 52 3.13 6.94 -3.63
N VAL A 53 3.49 5.82 -4.23
CA VAL A 53 4.46 4.89 -3.70
C VAL A 53 5.70 4.88 -4.57
N GLU A 54 6.86 4.98 -3.92
CA GLU A 54 8.17 5.04 -4.55
C GLU A 54 9.05 3.93 -3.99
N LYS A 55 9.82 3.26 -4.87
CA LYS A 55 10.75 2.18 -4.51
C LYS A 55 10.12 1.10 -3.63
N ALA A 56 8.84 0.82 -3.88
CA ALA A 56 8.11 -0.13 -3.07
C ALA A 56 8.44 -1.56 -3.48
N GLY A 57 8.66 -2.40 -2.47
CA GLY A 57 8.81 -3.81 -2.70
C GLY A 57 8.35 -4.63 -1.51
N MET A 58 8.04 -5.89 -1.78
CA MET A 58 7.61 -6.86 -0.80
C MET A 58 7.96 -8.26 -1.28
N THR A 59 8.35 -9.11 -0.35
CA THR A 59 8.53 -10.54 -0.58
C THR A 59 7.25 -11.27 -0.19
N ILE A 60 6.81 -12.19 -1.05
CA ILE A 60 5.75 -13.16 -0.74
C ILE A 60 6.45 -14.48 -0.36
N PRO A 61 6.58 -14.82 0.94
CA PRO A 61 7.47 -15.89 1.39
C PRO A 61 7.09 -17.27 0.85
N TYR A 62 5.79 -17.57 0.76
CA TYR A 62 5.33 -18.88 0.27
C TYR A 62 5.55 -19.07 -1.23
N LEU A 63 5.68 -17.98 -2.00
CA LEU A 63 6.10 -18.01 -3.41
C LEU A 63 7.63 -17.91 -3.57
N ASN A 64 8.35 -17.64 -2.48
CA ASN A 64 9.77 -17.32 -2.49
C ASN A 64 10.13 -16.28 -3.57
N THR A 65 9.26 -15.28 -3.74
CA THR A 65 9.35 -14.29 -4.81
C THR A 65 9.31 -12.90 -4.21
N ASP A 66 10.25 -12.05 -4.61
CA ASP A 66 10.32 -10.65 -4.20
C ASP A 66 9.88 -9.76 -5.35
N TYR A 67 8.84 -8.96 -5.10
CA TYR A 67 8.25 -8.08 -6.09
C TYR A 67 8.57 -6.63 -5.78
N GLU A 68 8.85 -5.87 -6.83
CA GLU A 68 8.98 -4.42 -6.80
C GLU A 68 7.85 -3.78 -7.62
N LEU A 69 7.22 -2.77 -7.04
CA LEU A 69 6.27 -1.91 -7.73
C LEU A 69 7.02 -0.83 -8.51
N SER A 70 6.50 -0.48 -9.68
CA SER A 70 7.08 0.61 -10.45
C SER A 70 7.03 1.93 -9.67
N ASP A 71 8.06 2.76 -9.82
CA ASP A 71 8.11 4.08 -9.20
C ASP A 71 6.87 4.92 -9.58
N ARG A 72 6.46 5.79 -8.65
CA ARG A 72 5.21 6.58 -8.71
C ARG A 72 3.95 5.75 -8.87
N THR A 73 3.94 4.54 -8.31
CA THR A 73 2.73 3.71 -8.24
C THR A 73 1.64 4.45 -7.47
N VAL A 74 0.47 4.61 -8.09
CA VAL A 74 -0.70 5.20 -7.45
C VAL A 74 -1.55 4.10 -6.82
N ILE A 75 -1.92 4.30 -5.57
CA ILE A 75 -2.87 3.47 -4.83
C ILE A 75 -3.97 4.38 -4.31
N ASP A 76 -5.21 4.10 -4.67
CA ASP A 76 -6.37 4.84 -4.16
C ASP A 76 -6.85 4.19 -2.85
N LEU A 77 -7.19 5.01 -1.86
CA LEU A 77 -7.87 4.59 -0.64
C LEU A 77 -9.35 4.93 -0.76
N THR A 78 -10.22 3.97 -0.51
CA THR A 78 -11.67 4.21 -0.47
C THR A 78 -12.30 3.34 0.61
N ASP A 79 -13.01 3.99 1.54
CA ASP A 79 -13.53 3.38 2.77
C ASP A 79 -12.44 2.70 3.61
N GLU A 80 -12.28 1.38 3.50
CA GLU A 80 -11.25 0.59 4.19
C GLU A 80 -10.42 -0.22 3.18
N LYS A 81 -10.43 0.21 1.91
CA LYS A 81 -9.84 -0.51 0.79
C LYS A 81 -8.63 0.21 0.23
N PHE A 82 -7.55 -0.53 0.04
CA PHE A 82 -6.43 -0.16 -0.81
C PHE A 82 -6.70 -0.68 -2.22
N LEU A 83 -6.87 0.21 -3.19
CA LEU A 83 -7.20 -0.14 -4.57
C LEU A 83 -5.96 -0.07 -5.45
N PHE A 84 -5.63 -1.21 -6.06
CA PHE A 84 -4.56 -1.37 -7.03
C PHE A 84 -5.16 -1.42 -8.43
N ARG A 85 -4.75 -0.50 -9.30
CA ARG A 85 -5.28 -0.32 -10.65
C ARG A 85 -4.13 -0.25 -11.63
N ASN A 86 -3.94 -1.36 -12.35
CA ASN A 86 -2.92 -1.50 -13.38
C ASN A 86 -1.51 -1.17 -12.88
N ASN A 87 -1.20 -1.55 -11.64
CA ASN A 87 0.11 -1.30 -11.06
C ASN A 87 1.09 -2.39 -11.54
N GLN A 88 2.19 -2.00 -12.18
CA GLN A 88 3.17 -2.95 -12.66
C GLN A 88 4.06 -3.45 -11.51
N LEU A 89 4.11 -4.77 -11.36
CA LEU A 89 5.03 -5.50 -10.49
C LEU A 89 6.17 -6.08 -11.33
N THR A 90 7.37 -6.13 -10.75
CA THR A 90 8.53 -6.81 -11.32
C THR A 90 9.07 -7.79 -10.28
N ASP A 91 9.21 -9.07 -10.64
CA ASP A 91 9.98 -10.02 -9.85
C ASP A 91 11.46 -9.64 -9.92
N THR A 92 12.08 -9.38 -8.78
CA THR A 92 13.47 -8.92 -8.71
C THR A 92 14.49 -10.00 -9.08
N LYS A 93 14.10 -11.28 -9.03
CA LYS A 93 15.01 -12.39 -9.35
C LYS A 93 15.14 -12.61 -10.86
N TYR A 94 14.03 -12.69 -11.58
CA TYR A 94 14.04 -12.99 -13.03
C TYR A 94 13.68 -11.79 -13.91
N GLY A 95 13.31 -10.64 -13.32
CA GLY A 95 12.89 -9.44 -14.05
C GLY A 95 11.55 -9.60 -14.78
N THR A 96 10.79 -10.66 -14.46
CA THR A 96 9.47 -10.89 -15.07
C THR A 96 8.49 -9.85 -14.56
N LYS A 97 7.58 -9.40 -15.45
CA LYS A 97 6.65 -8.32 -15.16
C LYS A 97 5.23 -8.84 -15.13
N GLY A 98 4.43 -8.28 -14.22
CA GLY A 98 3.01 -8.55 -14.10
C GLY A 98 2.24 -7.27 -13.81
N LEU A 99 0.92 -7.32 -14.01
CA LEU A 99 0.02 -6.24 -13.66
C LEU A 99 -0.79 -6.65 -12.43
N LEU A 100 -0.67 -5.87 -11.37
CA LEU A 100 -1.47 -5.96 -10.16
C LEU A 100 -2.75 -5.15 -10.34
N ASN A 101 -3.87 -5.86 -10.25
CA ASN A 101 -5.21 -5.30 -10.21
C ASN A 101 -5.96 -5.97 -9.07
N GLY A 102 -6.54 -5.19 -8.16
CA GLY A 102 -7.28 -5.76 -7.04
C GLY A 102 -7.46 -4.77 -5.90
N SER A 103 -7.94 -5.29 -4.77
CA SER A 103 -8.10 -4.52 -3.55
C SER A 103 -7.66 -5.33 -2.33
N ILE A 104 -7.09 -4.63 -1.34
CA ILE A 104 -6.84 -5.18 -0.01
C ILE A 104 -7.80 -4.46 0.95
N GLU A 105 -8.56 -5.22 1.74
CA GLU A 105 -9.50 -4.73 2.75
C GLU A 105 -9.32 -5.54 4.05
N HIS A 106 -9.76 -4.98 5.18
CA HIS A 106 -9.79 -5.67 6.48
C HIS A 106 -11.21 -6.08 6.85
#